data_AF-A0A3D4XAC8-F1
#
_entry.id   AF-A0A3D4XAC8-F1
#
_cell.length_a   1.000
_cell.length_b   1.000
_cell.length_c   1.000
_cell.angle_alpha   90.00
_cell.angle_beta   90.00
_cell.angle_gamma   90.00
#
_symmetry.space_group_name_H-M   'P 1'
#
loop_
_entity.id
_entity.type
_entity.pdbx_description
1 polymer ?
#
loop_
_entity_poly.entity_id
_entity_poly.type
_entity_poly.pdbx_seq_one_letter_code
_entity_poly.pdbx_strand_id
1 'polypeptide(L)'
;MAREEYNLPLTKEAYLHLKPKADGITLSKTRYLIPLDGNLTVELDVFNSPYEGLIIAEVEFPSIDEANSFTPPGWFGEDVTYSGQYHNSVLSRIRP
;
A
#
# COMPACT_ATOMS: atom_id res chain seq x y z
N MET A 1 -10.96 8.37 2.67
CA MET A 1 -11.76 7.21 3.16
C MET A 1 -11.17 6.78 4.48
N ALA A 2 -11.98 6.31 5.44
CA ALA A 2 -11.48 5.67 6.67
C ALA A 2 -11.69 4.15 6.54
N ARG A 3 -10.70 3.34 6.90
CA ARG A 3 -10.75 1.88 6.89
C ARG A 3 -10.16 1.33 8.18
N GLU A 4 -10.66 0.19 8.62
CA GLU A 4 -10.11 -0.55 9.76
C GLU A 4 -9.18 -1.66 9.23
N GLU A 5 -7.98 -1.73 9.78
CA GLU A 5 -7.00 -2.78 9.47
C GLU A 5 -6.57 -3.48 10.75
N TYR A 6 -6.45 -4.81 10.70
CA TYR A 6 -5.98 -5.63 11.81
C TYR A 6 -4.77 -6.45 11.38
N ASN A 7 -3.65 -6.22 12.04
CA ASN A 7 -2.42 -6.98 11.84
C ASN A 7 -2.24 -8.00 12.97
N LEU A 8 -2.20 -9.29 12.63
CA LEU A 8 -1.99 -10.38 13.57
C LEU A 8 -0.59 -10.98 13.38
N PRO A 9 0.11 -11.37 14.46
CA PRO A 9 1.37 -12.08 14.35
C PRO A 9 1.22 -13.35 13.53
N LEU A 10 2.16 -13.60 12.62
CA LEU A 10 2.17 -14.79 11.77
C LEU A 10 3.55 -15.45 11.83
N THR A 11 3.59 -16.75 12.15
CA THR A 11 4.84 -17.51 12.12
C THR A 11 5.21 -17.88 10.68
N LYS A 12 6.49 -18.21 10.46
CA LYS A 12 6.97 -18.67 9.15
C LYS A 12 6.23 -19.93 8.69
N GLU A 13 5.99 -20.87 9.59
CA GLU A 13 5.28 -22.12 9.30
C GLU A 13 3.83 -21.85 8.90
N ALA A 14 3.13 -20.98 9.64
CA ALA A 14 1.77 -20.58 9.32
C ALA A 14 1.70 -19.86 7.96
N TYR A 15 2.62 -18.94 7.69
CA TYR A 15 2.73 -18.27 6.40
C TYR A 15 2.91 -19.26 5.25
N LEU A 16 3.88 -20.17 5.34
CA LEU A 16 4.14 -21.16 4.29
C LEU A 16 2.96 -22.11 4.08
N HIS A 17 2.19 -22.41 5.14
CA HIS A 17 0.99 -23.23 5.04
C HIS A 17 -0.20 -22.50 4.38
N LEU A 18 -0.34 -21.19 4.62
CA LEU A 18 -1.43 -20.36 4.07
C LEU A 18 -1.15 -19.89 2.64
N LYS A 19 0.11 -19.58 2.30
CA LYS A 19 0.52 -19.08 0.99
C LYS A 19 -0.05 -19.87 -0.21
N PRO A 20 0.01 -21.22 -0.27
CA PRO A 20 -0.52 -21.97 -1.41
C PRO A 20 -2.06 -21.97 -1.47
N LYS A 21 -2.75 -21.52 -0.41
CA LYS A 21 -4.21 -21.40 -0.35
C LYS A 21 -4.69 -19.99 -0.72
N ALA A 22 -3.77 -19.07 -1.02
CA ALA A 22 -4.13 -17.72 -1.44
C ALA A 22 -4.71 -17.77 -2.86
N ASP A 23 -5.92 -17.25 -3.01
CA ASP A 23 -6.53 -17.05 -4.32
C ASP A 23 -5.97 -15.80 -5.00
N GLY A 24 -5.84 -15.85 -6.33
CA GLY A 24 -5.34 -14.73 -7.13
C GLY A 24 -3.83 -14.61 -7.13
N ILE A 25 -3.32 -13.37 -7.14
CA ILE A 25 -1.91 -13.03 -7.25
C ILE A 25 -1.39 -12.66 -5.87
N THR A 26 -0.36 -13.37 -5.41
CA THR A 26 0.39 -12.96 -4.23
C THR A 26 1.24 -11.73 -4.57
N LEU A 27 0.80 -10.56 -4.13
CA LEU A 27 1.54 -9.31 -4.30
C LEU A 27 2.83 -9.37 -3.48
N SER A 28 3.94 -9.01 -4.12
CA SER A 28 5.24 -8.88 -3.48
C SER A 28 5.76 -7.47 -3.73
N LYS A 29 6.21 -6.78 -2.68
CA LYS A 29 6.67 -5.40 -2.77
C LYS A 29 7.75 -5.11 -1.74
N THR A 30 8.58 -4.12 -2.03
CA THR A 30 9.49 -3.51 -1.05
C THR A 30 8.87 -2.20 -0.60
N ARG A 31 8.61 -2.07 0.70
CA ARG A 31 8.07 -0.85 1.31
C ARG A 31 9.20 -0.02 1.91
N TYR A 32 9.34 1.21 1.46
CA TYR A 32 10.21 2.21 2.06
C TYR A 32 9.39 3.15 2.93
N LEU A 33 9.85 3.40 4.16
CA LEU A 33 9.24 4.35 5.07
C LEU A 33 10.04 5.66 4.99
N ILE A 34 9.40 6.70 4.44
CA ILE A 34 10.03 8.00 4.21
C ILE A 34 9.37 9.02 5.14
N PRO A 35 10.07 9.55 6.15
CA PRO A 35 9.50 10.54 7.05
C PRO A 35 9.23 11.85 6.30
N LEU A 36 8.11 12.50 6.63
CA LEU A 36 7.73 13.84 6.21
C LEU A 36 7.62 14.77 7.43
N ASP A 37 7.38 16.05 7.16
CA ASP A 37 7.05 17.02 8.19
C ASP A 37 5.77 16.64 8.94
N GLY A 38 5.64 17.08 10.20
CA GLY A 38 4.43 16.84 11.00
C GLY A 38 4.25 15.41 11.50
N ASN A 39 5.34 14.63 11.63
CA ASN A 39 5.34 13.22 12.03
C ASN A 39 4.61 12.27 11.05
N LEU A 40 4.35 12.74 9.82
CA LEU A 40 3.80 11.89 8.77
C LEU A 40 4.91 11.00 8.21
N THR A 41 4.52 9.83 7.70
CA THR A 41 5.43 8.91 7.02
C THR A 41 4.78 8.49 5.71
N VAL A 42 5.52 8.58 4.61
CA VAL A 42 5.11 7.99 3.34
C VAL A 42 5.52 6.53 3.33
N GLU A 43 4.56 5.66 3.06
CA GLU A 43 4.81 4.29 2.66
C GLU A 43 4.98 4.24 1.15
N LEU A 44 6.23 4.18 0.68
CA LEU A 44 6.54 4.04 -0.73
C LEU A 44 6.69 2.54 -1.08
N ASP A 45 5.69 2.00 -1.74
CA ASP A 45 5.61 0.62 -2.19
C ASP A 45 6.15 0.47 -3.61
N VAL A 46 7.26 -0.24 -3.76
CA VAL A 46 7.80 -0.66 -5.06
C VAL A 46 7.40 -2.11 -5.30
N PHE A 47 6.50 -2.34 -6.25
CA PHE A 47 5.99 -3.67 -6.53
C PHE A 47 6.95 -4.50 -7.38
N ASN A 48 7.07 -5.77 -7.03
CA ASN A 48 7.80 -6.79 -7.79
C ASN A 48 6.84 -7.48 -8.79
N SER A 49 7.36 -8.47 -9.51
CA SER A 49 6.57 -9.29 -10.45
C SER A 49 5.23 -9.76 -9.85
N PRO A 50 4.11 -9.66 -10.59
CA PRO A 50 4.01 -9.23 -12.00
C PRO A 50 3.89 -7.72 -12.20
N TYR A 51 3.91 -6.92 -11.14
CA TYR A 51 3.67 -5.48 -11.16
C TYR A 51 4.97 -4.65 -11.17
N GLU A 52 6.01 -5.17 -11.82
CA GLU A 52 7.28 -4.45 -11.92
C GLU A 52 7.08 -3.08 -12.57
N GLY A 53 7.63 -2.05 -11.94
CA GLY A 53 7.47 -0.65 -12.38
C GLY A 53 6.26 0.07 -11.77
N LEU A 54 5.33 -0.64 -11.12
CA LEU A 54 4.29 -0.01 -10.33
C LEU A 54 4.87 0.48 -8.99
N ILE A 55 4.74 1.78 -8.74
CA ILE A 55 5.18 2.42 -7.50
C ILE A 55 3.99 3.19 -6.95
N ILE A 56 3.66 2.95 -5.68
CA ILE A 56 2.55 3.62 -4.99
C ILE A 56 3.12 4.29 -3.73
N ALA A 57 2.73 5.55 -3.52
CA ALA A 57 3.03 6.28 -2.29
C ALA A 57 1.72 6.46 -1.51
N GLU A 58 1.67 5.95 -0.28
CA GLU A 58 0.53 6.11 0.62
C GLU A 58 0.96 6.91 1.86
N VAL A 59 0.07 7.79 2.34
CA VAL A 59 0.29 8.58 3.56
C VAL A 59 -0.93 8.40 4.44
N GLU A 60 -0.71 7.93 5.67
CA GLU A 60 -1.76 7.81 6.67
C GLU A 60 -1.85 9.09 7.51
N PHE A 61 -3.08 9.54 7.75
CA PHE A 61 -3.36 10.72 8.54
C PHE A 61 -4.22 10.36 9.76
N PRO A 62 -3.96 10.96 10.93
CA PRO A 62 -4.76 10.71 12.13
C PRO A 62 -6.17 11.33 12.05
N SER A 63 -6.39 12.27 11.13
CA SER A 63 -7.69 12.90 10.91
C SER A 63 -7.93 13.24 9.43
N ILE A 64 -9.22 13.36 9.08
CA ILE A 64 -9.64 13.77 7.73
C ILE A 64 -9.19 15.21 7.44
N ASP A 65 -9.21 16.09 8.45
CA ASP A 65 -8.82 17.49 8.30
C ASP A 65 -7.32 17.64 7.97
N GLU A 66 -6.47 16.82 8.58
CA GLU A 66 -5.05 16.76 8.24
C GLU A 66 -4.82 16.22 6.83
N ALA A 67 -5.54 15.17 6.43
CA ALA A 67 -5.47 14.65 5.07
C ALA A 67 -5.89 15.70 4.02
N ASN A 68 -6.96 16.46 4.28
CA ASN A 68 -7.43 17.51 3.38
C ASN A 68 -6.47 18.72 3.31
N SER A 69 -5.66 18.93 4.34
CA SER A 69 -4.69 20.03 4.43
C SER A 69 -3.29 19.64 3.94
N PHE A 70 -3.08 18.36 3.62
CA PHE A 70 -1.79 17.83 3.21
C PHE A 70 -1.37 18.36 1.84
N THR A 71 -0.11 18.80 1.75
CA THR A 71 0.51 19.19 0.47
C THR A 71 1.52 18.13 0.08
N PRO A 72 1.30 17.37 -1.01
CA PRO A 72 2.20 16.30 -1.40
C PRO A 72 3.56 16.87 -1.87
N PRO A 73 4.67 16.20 -1.55
CA PRO A 73 5.99 16.53 -2.08
C PRO A 73 6.01 16.52 -3.62
N GLY A 74 6.86 17.34 -4.24
CA GLY A 74 6.93 17.47 -5.71
C GLY A 74 7.38 16.22 -6.47
N TRP A 75 7.80 15.16 -5.77
CA TRP A 75 8.11 13.87 -6.38
C TRP A 75 6.91 12.91 -6.42
N PHE A 76 5.80 13.25 -5.76
CA PHE A 76 4.56 12.48 -5.88
C PHE A 76 4.05 12.59 -7.32
N GLY A 77 3.54 11.46 -7.83
CA GLY A 77 2.94 11.38 -9.15
C GLY A 77 1.47 11.80 -9.16
N GLU A 78 0.69 11.13 -9.99
CA GLU A 78 -0.76 11.29 -10.03
C GLU A 78 -1.41 10.91 -8.70
N ASP A 79 -2.38 11.72 -8.24
CA ASP A 79 -3.20 11.38 -7.09
C ASP A 79 -4.21 10.30 -7.47
N VAL A 80 -3.96 9.09 -6.94
CA VAL A 80 -4.77 7.90 -7.18
C VAL A 80 -5.66 7.53 -5.98
N THR A 81 -5.83 8.43 -5.00
CA THR A 81 -6.58 8.16 -3.75
C THR A 81 -7.99 7.62 -3.97
N TYR A 82 -8.67 8.09 -5.02
CA TYR A 82 -10.02 7.66 -5.38
C TYR A 82 -10.07 6.60 -6.48
N SER A 83 -8.91 6.21 -6.99
CA SER A 83 -8.79 5.25 -8.08
C SER A 83 -8.69 3.84 -7.52
N GLY A 84 -9.84 3.18 -7.44
CA GLY A 84 -9.93 1.82 -6.88
C GLY A 84 -9.08 0.78 -7.61
N GLN A 85 -8.60 1.08 -8.82
CA GLN A 85 -7.74 0.20 -9.61
C GLN A 85 -6.38 -0.08 -8.96
N TYR A 86 -5.90 0.82 -8.08
CA TYR A 86 -4.61 0.68 -7.40
C TYR A 86 -4.73 0.06 -6.00
N HIS A 87 -5.93 -0.31 -5.57
CA HIS A 87 -6.10 -1.02 -4.30
C HIS A 87 -5.49 -2.43 -4.38
N ASN A 88 -4.81 -2.86 -3.31
CA ASN A 88 -4.26 -4.22 -3.20
C ASN A 88 -5.28 -5.32 -3.50
N SER A 89 -6.55 -5.13 -3.12
CA SER A 89 -7.64 -6.08 -3.39
C SER A 89 -8.01 -6.21 -4.87
N VAL A 90 -7.75 -5.18 -5.67
CA VAL A 90 -7.94 -5.18 -7.12
C VAL A 90 -6.68 -5.73 -7.81
N LEU A 91 -5.50 -5.27 -7.38
CA LEU A 91 -4.21 -5.75 -7.90
C LEU A 91 -4.04 -7.26 -7.70
N SER A 92 -4.57 -7.85 -6.63
CA SER A 92 -4.50 -9.29 -6.39
C SER A 92 -5.39 -10.12 -7.32
N ARG A 93 -6.33 -9.50 -8.05
CA ARG A 93 -7.30 -10.19 -8.92
C ARG A 93 -7.00 -10.02 -10.41
N ILE A 94 -6.46 -8.87 -10.78
CA ILE A 94 -6.18 -8.50 -12.17
C ILE A 94 -4.72 -8.87 -12.47
N ARG A 95 -4.42 -9.38 -13.67
CA ARG A 95 -3.03 -9.46 -14.14
C ARG A 95 -2.74 -8.20 -14.95
N PRO A 96 -1.59 -7.54 -14.74
CA PRO A 96 -1.18 -6.39 -15.56
C PRO A 96 -0.93 -6.80 -17.02
#